data_AF-A0A7T8QRW1-F1
#
_entry.id   AF-A0A7T8QRW1-F1
#
_cell.length_a   1.000
_cell.length_b   1.000
_cell.length_c   1.000
_cell.angle_alpha   90.00
_cell.angle_beta   90.00
_cell.angle_gamma   90.00
#
_symmetry.space_group_name_H-M   'P 1'
#
loop_
_entity.id
_entity.type
_entity.pdbx_description
1 polymer ?
#
loop_
_entity_poly.entity_id
_entity_poly.type
_entity_poly.pdbx_seq_one_letter_code
_entity_poly.pdbx_strand_id
1 'polypeptide(L)' 'MGSSERMEWESLENRKPIPNVEDKWKLVPAFLQVGGLVRQHVDSFNYFLNKDIKNIVKANDKVISSADPMFYLK' A
#
# COMPACT_ATOMS: atom_id res chain seq x y z
N MET A 1 -8.55 24.50 -10.46
CA MET A 1 -8.66 23.39 -11.43
C MET A 1 -7.36 23.31 -12.23
N GLY A 2 -6.28 22.73 -11.69
CA GLY A 2 -4.99 22.79 -12.39
C GLY A 2 -3.85 21.91 -11.88
N SER A 3 -4.10 21.06 -10.87
CA SER A 3 -3.10 20.12 -10.36
C SER A 3 -3.44 18.66 -10.63
N SER A 4 -4.72 18.33 -10.83
CA SER A 4 -5.16 16.95 -11.12
C SER A 4 -4.91 16.56 -12.58
N GLU A 5 -5.17 17.45 -13.55
CA GLU A 5 -4.97 17.17 -14.98
C GLU A 5 -3.49 16.98 -15.35
N ARG A 6 -2.56 17.71 -14.70
CA ARG A 6 -1.12 17.58 -14.99
C ARG A 6 -0.55 16.17 -14.71
N MET A 7 -1.08 15.49 -13.71
CA MET A 7 -0.69 14.09 -13.39
C MET A 7 -1.24 13.09 -14.42
N GLU A 8 -2.35 13.41 -15.08
CA GLU A 8 -3.01 12.53 -16.04
C GLU A 8 -2.34 12.60 -17.43
N TRP A 9 -1.83 13.77 -17.83
CA TRP A 9 -1.13 13.97 -19.10
C TRP A 9 0.26 13.33 -19.15
N GLU A 10 1.02 13.32 -18.04
CA GLU A 10 2.32 12.63 -17.95
C GLU A 10 2.20 11.08 -18.00
N SER A 11 1.01 10.56 -17.66
CA SER A 11 0.72 9.12 -17.66
C SER A 11 0.57 8.53 -19.07
N LEU A 12 0.12 9.31 -20.05
CA LEU A 12 -0.17 8.81 -21.41
C LEU A 12 1.08 8.78 -22.32
N GLU A 13 2.04 9.69 -22.13
CA GLU A 13 3.31 9.66 -22.87
C GLU A 13 4.16 8.44 -22.52
N ASN A 14 4.16 8.04 -21.24
CA ASN A 14 4.95 6.91 -20.73
C ASN A 14 4.41 5.52 -21.10
N ARG A 15 3.24 5.43 -21.76
CA ARG A 15 2.64 4.16 -22.21
C ARG A 15 2.92 3.81 -23.67
N LYS A 16 3.59 4.70 -24.42
CA LYS A 16 3.94 4.42 -25.81
C LYS A 16 4.97 3.27 -25.85
N PRO A 17 4.77 2.27 -26.74
CA PRO A 17 5.71 1.15 -26.86
C PRO A 17 7.09 1.66 -27.25
N ILE A 18 8.12 1.15 -26.58
CA ILE A 18 9.51 1.53 -26.83
C ILE A 18 9.98 0.82 -28.12
N PRO A 19 10.43 1.56 -29.14
CA PRO A 19 10.70 1.00 -30.46
C PRO A 19 11.98 0.15 -30.52
N ASN A 20 13.00 0.46 -29.72
CA ASN A 20 14.29 -0.24 -29.72
C ASN A 20 14.55 -0.95 -28.37
N VAL A 21 15.20 -2.12 -28.42
CA VAL A 21 15.55 -2.91 -27.22
C VAL A 21 16.53 -2.14 -26.34
N GLU A 22 17.44 -1.39 -26.96
CA GLU A 22 18.43 -0.54 -26.27
C GLU A 22 17.79 0.57 -25.44
N ASP A 23 16.55 0.97 -25.67
CA ASP A 23 15.88 2.03 -24.91
C ASP A 23 15.11 1.49 -23.69
N LYS A 24 14.97 0.17 -23.55
CA LYS A 24 14.20 -0.44 -22.46
C LYS A 24 14.77 -0.17 -21.07
N TRP A 25 16.07 0.14 -20.96
CA TRP A 25 16.67 0.48 -19.66
C TRP A 25 16.03 1.71 -19.02
N LYS A 26 15.43 2.62 -19.80
CA LYS A 26 14.72 3.81 -19.32
C LYS A 26 13.51 3.47 -18.45
N LEU A 27 12.98 2.24 -18.54
CA LEU A 27 11.91 1.75 -17.69
C LEU A 27 12.34 1.57 -16.23
N VAL A 28 13.61 1.28 -15.97
CA VAL A 28 14.12 1.08 -14.61
C VAL A 28 13.99 2.37 -13.78
N PRO A 29 14.54 3.53 -14.18
CA PRO A 29 14.36 4.77 -13.42
C PRO A 29 12.89 5.22 -13.36
N ALA A 30 12.10 5.02 -14.42
CA ALA A 30 10.67 5.32 -14.41
C ALA A 30 9.90 4.44 -13.39
N PHE A 31 10.21 3.15 -13.33
CA PHE A 31 9.65 2.22 -12.34
C PHE A 31 10.08 2.58 -10.93
N LEU A 32 11.34 2.99 -10.73
CA LEU A 32 11.85 3.38 -9.42
C LEU A 32 11.21 4.69 -8.91
N GLN A 33 10.87 5.64 -9.79
CA GLN A 33 10.18 6.88 -9.43
C GLN A 33 8.76 6.62 -8.89
N VAL A 34 8.01 5.74 -9.53
CA VAL A 34 6.62 5.44 -9.14
C VAL A 34 6.58 4.36 -8.04
N GLY A 35 7.36 3.31 -8.22
CA GLY A 35 7.32 2.09 -7.43
C GLY A 35 8.19 2.12 -6.19
N GLY A 36 9.28 2.89 -6.12
CA GLY A 36 10.21 2.93 -4.99
C GLY A 36 10.91 1.59 -4.66
N LEU A 37 12.20 1.60 -4.31
CA LEU A 37 12.96 0.37 -4.01
C LEU A 37 12.40 -0.45 -2.84
N VAL A 38 11.74 0.22 -1.88
CA VAL A 38 11.32 -0.38 -0.59
C VAL A 38 9.82 -0.20 -0.34
N ARG A 39 9.07 0.27 -1.34
CA ARG A 39 7.67 0.67 -1.17
C ARG A 39 6.76 -0.48 -0.75
N GLN A 40 7.01 -1.69 -1.24
CA GLN A 40 6.25 -2.88 -0.84
C GLN A 40 6.22 -3.12 0.68
N HIS A 41 7.35 -2.88 1.37
CA HIS A 41 7.44 -3.07 2.81
C HIS A 41 6.72 -1.94 3.57
N VAL A 42 6.87 -0.71 3.10
CA VAL A 42 6.21 0.47 3.68
C VAL A 42 4.69 0.40 3.50
N ASP A 43 4.23 0.04 2.30
CA ASP A 43 2.80 -0.06 1.99
C ASP A 43 2.14 -1.21 2.77
N SER A 44 2.82 -2.35 2.89
CA SER A 44 2.36 -3.47 3.75
C SER A 44 2.23 -3.05 5.21
N PHE A 45 3.23 -2.35 5.76
CA PHE A 45 3.19 -1.87 7.14
C PHE A 45 2.09 -0.82 7.36
N ASN A 46 1.91 0.11 6.43
CA ASN A 46 0.83 1.09 6.48
C ASN A 46 -0.55 0.42 6.45
N TYR A 47 -0.73 -0.61 5.62
CA TYR A 47 -1.97 -1.37 5.58
C TYR A 47 -2.21 -2.12 6.90
N PHE A 48 -1.17 -2.74 7.45
CA PHE A 48 -1.22 -3.42 8.74
C PHE A 48 -1.69 -2.48 9.87
N LEU A 49 -1.07 -1.30 9.98
CA LEU A 49 -1.42 -0.30 10.99
C LEU A 49 -2.84 0.25 10.82
N ASN A 50 -3.27 0.49 9.59
CA ASN A 50 -4.55 1.15 9.36
C ASN A 50 -5.74 0.18 9.41
N LYS A 51 -5.53 -1.09 9.08
CA LYS A 51 -6.60 -2.07 8.88
C LYS A 51 -6.41 -3.32 9.73
N ASP A 52 -5.32 -4.06 9.54
CA ASP A 52 -5.24 -5.41 10.10
C ASP A 52 -5.11 -5.43 11.62
N ILE A 53 -4.39 -4.47 12.23
CA ILE A 53 -4.32 -4.38 13.69
C ILE A 53 -5.69 -4.15 14.33
N LYS A 54 -6.55 -3.34 13.68
CA LYS A 54 -7.92 -3.09 14.16
C LYS A 54 -8.78 -4.35 14.02
N ASN A 55 -8.57 -5.13 12.97
CA ASN A 55 -9.25 -6.39 12.76
C ASN A 55 -8.83 -7.43 13.82
N ILE A 56 -7.54 -7.50 14.15
CA ILE A 56 -7.02 -8.39 15.19
C ILE A 56 -7.63 -8.05 16.56
N VAL A 57 -7.67 -6.76 16.93
CA VAL A 57 -8.28 -6.33 18.19
C VAL A 57 -9.78 -6.65 18.21
N LYS A 58 -10.50 -6.38 17.11
CA LYS A 58 -11.94 -6.73 16.99
C LYS A 58 -12.20 -8.24 17.09
N ALA A 59 -11.34 -9.08 16.54
CA ALA A 59 -11.50 -10.53 16.60
C ALA A 59 -11.27 -11.09 18.01
N ASN A 60 -10.52 -10.35 18.85
CA ASN A 60 -10.20 -10.72 20.22
C ASN A 60 -10.82 -9.72 21.22
N ASP A 61 -12.02 -9.20 20.90
CA ASP A 61 -12.68 -8.15 21.68
C ASP A 61 -13.16 -8.60 23.06
N LYS A 62 -13.05 -9.88 23.41
CA LYS A 62 -13.54 -10.43 24.67
C LYS A 62 -12.46 -11.26 25.37
N VAL A 63 -12.13 -10.87 26.60
CA VAL A 63 -11.27 -11.65 27.50
C VAL A 63 -12.12 -12.20 28.64
N ILE A 64 -12.12 -13.52 28.81
CA ILE A 64 -12.93 -14.23 29.80
C ILE A 64 -12.03 -14.71 30.94
N SER A 65 -12.46 -14.54 32.19
CA SER A 65 -11.77 -15.11 33.34
C SER A 65 -12.08 -16.59 33.49
N SER A 66 -11.05 -17.40 33.77
CA SER A 66 -11.22 -18.81 34.11
C SER A 66 -11.68 -19.03 35.56
N ALA A 67 -11.50 -18.03 36.44
CA ALA A 67 -11.84 -18.13 37.86
C ALA A 67 -13.28 -17.68 38.17
N ASP A 68 -13.82 -16.73 37.39
CA ASP A 68 -15.19 -16.23 37.53
C ASP A 68 -15.86 -16.12 36.14
N PRO A 69 -16.81 -16.99 35.80
CA PRO A 69 -17.52 -16.98 34.51
C PRO A 69 -18.34 -15.71 34.24
N MET A 70 -18.70 -14.94 35.27
CA MET A 70 -19.47 -13.69 35.15
C MET A 70 -18.59 -12.47 34.85
N PHE A 71 -17.27 -12.58 35.06
CA PHE A 71 -16.33 -11.49 34.82
C PHE A 71 -15.67 -11.61 33.44
N TYR A 72 -15.86 -10.59 32.59
CA TYR A 72 -15.20 -10.48 31.29
C TYR A 72 -14.83 -9.02 31.00
N LEU A 73 -13.76 -8.83 30.22
CA LEU A 73 -13.37 -7.55 29.67
C LEU A 73 -13.77 -7.49 28.20
N LYS A 74 -14.32 -6.34 27.79
CA LYS A 74 -14.68 -6.01 26.41
C LYS A 74 -14.17 -4.62 26.06
#